data_AF-A0A7C5N5C6-F1
#
_entry.id   AF-A0A7C5N5C6-F1
#
_cell.length_a   1.000
_cell.length_b   1.000
_cell.length_c   1.000
_cell.angle_alpha   90.00
_cell.angle_beta   90.00
_cell.angle_gamma   90.00
#
_symmetry.space_group_name_H-M   'P 1'
#
loop_
_entity.id
_entity.type
_entity.pdbx_description
1 polymer ?
#
loop_
_entity_poly.entity_id
_entity_poly.type
_entity_poly.pdbx_seq_one_letter_code
_entity_poly.pdbx_strand_id
1 'polypeptide(L)'
;MPPTIRRTSRARLLVAAFAVAAMTPPSATRAQVAERAAAFSQSAPTAPPASPRVDPRDFPFLPHEAPHSVSVGDTSDGRLVHAARLDESAALGILPKQKVRGYRWGTTELVGALEHAAAELHRQTGTRLWVGHLSRRE
;
A
#
# COMPACT_ATOMS: atom_id res chain seq x y z
N MET A 1 -40.61 -22.03 -33.93
CA MET A 1 -41.16 -21.54 -32.64
C MET A 1 -40.11 -20.65 -31.98
N PRO A 2 -40.29 -19.32 -31.94
CA PRO A 2 -39.33 -18.43 -31.28
C PRO A 2 -39.57 -18.36 -29.76
N PRO A 3 -38.52 -18.24 -28.93
CA PRO A 3 -38.67 -18.14 -27.48
C PRO A 3 -38.99 -16.71 -27.02
N THR A 4 -39.99 -16.61 -26.16
CA THR A 4 -40.48 -15.39 -25.52
C THR A 4 -39.55 -14.99 -24.36
N ILE A 5 -38.83 -13.87 -24.50
CA ILE A 5 -37.96 -13.31 -23.45
C ILE A 5 -38.82 -12.40 -22.55
N ARG A 6 -39.09 -12.84 -21.31
CA ARG A 6 -39.58 -11.99 -20.22
C ARG A 6 -38.45 -11.74 -19.22
N ARG A 7 -38.02 -10.49 -19.02
CA ARG A 7 -37.26 -10.07 -17.83
C ARG A 7 -37.76 -8.73 -17.28
N THR A 8 -38.76 -8.86 -16.41
CA THR A 8 -38.90 -8.21 -15.09
C THR A 8 -37.54 -8.16 -14.36
N SER A 9 -37.14 -7.18 -13.55
CA SER A 9 -37.79 -6.04 -12.91
C SER A 9 -36.71 -5.01 -12.56
N ARG A 10 -37.14 -3.74 -12.49
CA ARG A 10 -36.35 -2.58 -12.06
C ARG A 10 -35.88 -2.75 -10.61
N ALA A 11 -34.57 -2.84 -10.39
CA ALA A 11 -33.97 -2.67 -9.07
C ALA A 11 -33.96 -1.18 -8.72
N ARG A 12 -34.69 -0.79 -7.67
CA ARG A 12 -34.66 0.56 -7.09
C ARG A 12 -33.38 0.70 -6.28
N LEU A 13 -32.48 1.57 -6.73
CA LEU A 13 -31.31 1.99 -5.96
C LEU A 13 -31.77 3.01 -4.90
N LEU A 14 -31.66 2.63 -3.62
CA LEU A 14 -31.83 3.52 -2.48
C LEU A 14 -30.51 4.26 -2.27
N VAL A 15 -30.50 5.56 -2.57
CA VAL A 15 -29.39 6.47 -2.25
C VAL A 15 -29.60 6.95 -0.82
N ALA A 16 -28.79 6.45 0.11
CA ALA A 16 -28.74 6.97 1.48
C ALA A 16 -27.87 8.24 1.49
N ALA A 17 -28.50 9.39 1.72
CA ALA A 17 -27.81 10.66 1.94
C ALA A 17 -27.26 10.68 3.38
N PHE A 18 -25.94 10.60 3.52
CA PHE A 18 -25.26 10.83 4.79
C PHE A 18 -25.06 12.33 4.98
N ALA A 19 -25.86 12.94 5.85
CA ALA A 19 -25.68 14.31 6.29
C ALA A 19 -24.48 14.36 7.25
N VAL A 20 -23.35 14.87 6.77
CA VAL A 20 -22.19 15.18 7.62
C VAL A 20 -22.49 16.48 8.36
N ALA A 21 -22.80 16.37 9.64
CA ALA A 21 -22.87 17.50 10.55
C ALA A 21 -21.46 18.13 10.66
N ALA A 22 -21.33 19.36 10.19
CA ALA A 22 -20.12 20.16 10.34
C ALA A 22 -19.92 20.48 11.83
N MET A 23 -19.08 19.68 12.49
CA MET A 23 -18.69 19.89 13.88
C MET A 23 -17.55 20.90 13.91
N THR A 24 -17.91 22.17 14.12
CA THR A 24 -16.97 23.29 14.22
C THR A 24 -16.05 23.06 15.43
N PRO A 25 -14.72 23.02 15.28
CA PRO A 25 -13.82 22.89 16.41
C PRO A 25 -13.82 24.17 17.26
N PRO A 26 -13.72 24.05 18.60
CA PRO A 26 -13.59 25.21 19.47
C PRO A 26 -12.26 25.94 19.21
N SER A 27 -12.35 27.24 18.99
CA SER A 27 -11.21 28.15 18.82
C SER A 27 -10.33 28.16 20.06
N ALA A 28 -9.23 27.39 20.02
CA ALA A 28 -8.17 27.48 21.01
C ALA A 28 -7.46 28.84 20.87
N THR A 29 -7.48 29.61 21.95
CA THR A 29 -6.91 30.95 22.05
C THR A 29 -5.42 30.94 21.74
N ARG A 30 -5.02 31.63 20.66
CA ARG A 30 -3.63 31.78 20.15
C ARG A 30 -2.59 32.14 21.24
N ALA A 31 -3.04 32.74 22.35
CA ALA A 31 -2.19 33.15 23.46
C ALA A 31 -1.63 31.96 24.29
N GLN A 32 -2.34 30.83 24.41
CA GLN A 32 -1.89 29.70 25.23
C GLN A 32 -0.82 28.82 24.56
N VAL A 33 -0.63 28.92 23.24
CA VAL A 33 0.39 28.15 22.52
C VAL A 33 1.78 28.77 22.67
N ALA A 34 1.87 30.10 22.83
CA ALA A 34 3.15 30.81 22.92
C ALA A 34 3.89 30.57 24.24
N GLU A 35 3.17 30.45 25.36
CA GLU A 35 3.78 30.34 26.69
C GLU A 35 4.35 28.94 26.97
N ARG A 36 3.80 27.90 26.33
CA ARG A 36 4.28 26.51 26.47
C ARG A 36 5.57 26.23 25.67
N ALA A 37 5.94 27.09 24.72
CA ALA A 37 7.13 26.92 23.90
C ALA A 37 8.43 27.33 24.62
N ALA A 38 8.36 28.17 25.66
CA ALA A 38 9.56 28.73 26.29
C ALA A 38 10.19 27.83 27.37
N ALA A 39 9.45 26.86 27.92
CA ALA A 39 9.91 26.06 29.07
C ALA A 39 10.68 24.78 28.71
N PHE A 40 10.80 24.42 27.43
CA PHE A 40 11.43 23.15 27.01
C PHE A 40 12.90 23.27 26.59
N SER A 41 13.54 24.39 26.93
CA SER A 41 14.91 24.71 26.51
C SER A 41 15.97 24.31 27.54
N GLN A 42 15.91 23.08 28.05
CA GLN A 42 16.97 22.57 28.93
C GLN A 42 17.28 21.10 28.64
N SER A 43 18.57 20.85 28.38
CA SER A 43 19.24 19.55 28.17
C SER A 43 19.25 19.08 26.72
N ALA A 44 20.23 19.54 25.93
CA ALA A 44 20.60 18.85 24.70
C ALA A 44 21.06 17.43 25.07
N PRO A 45 20.35 16.36 24.63
CA PRO A 45 20.82 15.01 24.88
C PRO A 45 22.13 14.82 24.12
N THR A 46 23.19 14.47 24.85
CA THR A 46 24.43 13.95 24.25
C THR A 46 24.04 12.81 23.32
N ALA A 47 24.24 13.02 22.01
CA ALA A 47 23.88 12.03 21.01
C ALA A 47 24.58 10.70 21.36
N PRO A 48 23.83 9.58 21.49
CA PRO A 48 24.45 8.29 21.70
C PRO A 48 25.44 8.03 20.56
N PRO A 49 26.58 7.37 20.82
CA PRO A 49 27.53 7.01 19.77
C PRO A 49 26.77 6.25 18.68
N ALA A 50 26.96 6.69 17.43
CA ALA A 50 26.29 6.06 16.30
C ALA A 50 26.62 4.56 16.30
N SER A 51 25.59 3.73 16.49
CA SER A 51 25.74 2.29 16.33
C SER A 51 26.36 2.01 14.96
N PRO A 52 27.28 1.02 14.85
CA PRO A 52 27.81 0.62 13.56
C PRO A 52 26.62 0.34 12.64
N ARG A 53 26.61 1.00 11.47
CA ARG A 53 25.61 0.76 10.44
C ARG A 53 25.83 -0.67 9.96
N VAL A 54 25.04 -1.61 10.48
CA VAL A 54 24.94 -2.95 9.91
C VAL A 54 24.52 -2.75 8.45
N ASP A 55 25.30 -3.27 7.51
CA ASP A 55 24.91 -3.23 6.11
C ASP A 55 23.56 -3.98 6.02
N PRO A 56 22.45 -3.32 5.62
CA PRO A 56 21.16 -3.99 5.62
C PRO A 56 21.05 -5.02 4.48
N ARG A 57 22.13 -5.25 3.71
CA ARG A 57 22.32 -6.42 2.84
C ARG A 57 22.65 -7.68 3.64
N ASP A 58 23.19 -7.56 4.85
CA ASP A 58 23.55 -8.66 5.74
C ASP A 58 22.47 -8.87 6.80
N PHE A 59 21.24 -9.12 6.38
CA PHE A 59 20.29 -9.75 7.29
C PHE A 59 20.71 -11.22 7.43
N PRO A 60 21.06 -11.71 8.64
CA PRO A 60 21.60 -13.04 8.81
C PRO A 60 20.47 -14.07 8.72
N PHE A 61 20.03 -14.37 7.51
CA PHE A 61 19.23 -15.57 7.26
C PHE A 61 20.03 -16.79 7.72
N LEU A 62 19.34 -17.79 8.27
CA LEU A 62 20.00 -19.05 8.61
C LEU A 62 20.56 -19.69 7.33
N PRO A 63 21.65 -20.49 7.40
CA PRO A 63 22.32 -21.08 6.22
C PRO A 63 21.43 -21.92 5.29
N HIS A 64 20.20 -22.24 5.70
CA HIS A 64 19.24 -23.06 4.96
C HIS A 64 17.89 -22.35 4.76
N GLU A 65 17.77 -21.09 5.15
CA GLU A 65 16.56 -20.31 4.95
C GLU A 65 16.58 -19.71 3.55
N ALA A 66 15.47 -19.87 2.83
CA ALA A 66 15.33 -19.22 1.54
C ALA A 66 15.29 -17.70 1.77
N PRO A 67 15.89 -16.89 0.88
CA PRO A 67 15.83 -15.44 1.02
C PRO A 67 14.36 -14.99 0.96
N HIS A 68 13.83 -14.54 2.10
CA HIS A 68 12.49 -13.99 2.19
C HIS A 68 12.52 -12.52 1.75
N SER A 69 11.43 -12.05 1.14
CA SER A 69 11.29 -10.64 0.80
C SER A 69 11.09 -9.81 2.07
N VAL A 70 11.90 -8.77 2.26
CA VAL A 70 11.84 -7.93 3.47
C VAL A 70 11.66 -6.46 3.08
N SER A 71 10.72 -5.80 3.75
CA SER A 71 10.59 -4.33 3.71
C SER A 71 11.44 -3.72 4.81
N VAL A 72 12.39 -2.85 4.43
CA VAL A 72 13.30 -2.17 5.36
C VAL A 72 13.00 -0.68 5.32
N GLY A 73 12.76 -0.07 6.48
CA GLY A 73 12.39 1.35 6.59
C GLY A 73 10.89 1.56 6.75
N ASP A 74 10.40 2.74 6.37
CA ASP A 74 8.98 3.10 6.42
C ASP A 74 8.35 3.17 5.01
N THR A 75 7.09 3.60 4.91
CA THR A 75 6.37 3.66 3.62
C THR A 75 6.85 4.77 2.69
N SER A 76 7.56 5.76 3.21
CA SER A 76 8.03 6.95 2.50
C SER A 76 9.54 6.90 2.22
N ASP A 77 10.30 6.35 3.16
CA ASP A 77 11.76 6.17 3.09
C ASP A 77 12.11 4.73 3.49
N GLY A 78 11.88 3.83 2.54
CA GLY A 78 12.13 2.41 2.70
C GLY A 78 12.46 1.73 1.39
N ARG A 79 12.96 0.49 1.49
CA ARG A 79 13.36 -0.34 0.34
C ARG A 79 12.93 -1.79 0.51
N LEU A 80 12.87 -2.50 -0.61
CA LEU A 80 12.61 -3.94 -0.63
C LEU A 80 13.91 -4.71 -0.85
N VAL A 81 14.20 -5.63 0.06
CA VAL A 81 15.29 -6.62 -0.07
C VAL A 81 14.68 -7.93 -0.56
N HIS A 82 15.31 -8.57 -1.54
CA HIS A 82 14.80 -9.78 -2.20
C HIS A 82 13.37 -9.62 -2.77
N ALA A 83 13.12 -8.48 -3.43
CA ALA A 83 11.82 -8.22 -4.04
C ALA A 83 11.45 -9.24 -5.12
N ALA A 84 10.18 -9.64 -5.14
CA ALA A 84 9.59 -10.46 -6.18
C ALA A 84 9.03 -9.58 -7.31
N ARG A 85 9.17 -10.06 -8.55
CA ARG A 85 8.60 -9.39 -9.73
C ARG A 85 7.15 -9.84 -9.91
N LEU A 86 6.25 -8.90 -10.12
CA LEU A 86 4.89 -9.19 -10.55
C LEU A 86 4.86 -9.40 -12.07
N ASP A 87 4.37 -10.56 -12.51
CA ASP A 87 4.24 -10.92 -13.92
C ASP A 87 2.78 -10.78 -14.41
N GLU A 88 2.61 -10.37 -15.66
CA GLU A 88 1.28 -10.21 -16.26
C GLU A 88 0.69 -11.58 -16.65
N SER A 89 -0.63 -11.73 -16.52
CA SER A 89 -1.37 -12.94 -16.86
C SER A 89 -2.70 -12.61 -17.56
N ALA A 90 -3.51 -13.64 -17.87
CA ALA A 90 -4.87 -13.41 -18.37
C ALA A 90 -5.70 -12.59 -17.37
N ALA A 91 -5.57 -12.90 -16.07
CA ALA A 91 -6.32 -12.33 -14.97
C ALA A 91 -5.71 -11.05 -14.39
N LEU A 92 -4.41 -10.82 -14.57
CA LEU A 92 -3.67 -9.69 -13.98
C LEU A 92 -2.92 -8.90 -15.06
N GLY A 93 -3.08 -7.57 -15.06
CA GLY A 93 -2.32 -6.67 -15.92
C GLY A 93 -1.63 -5.57 -15.11
N ILE A 94 -0.54 -5.03 -15.65
CA ILE A 94 0.16 -3.88 -15.06
C ILE A 94 -0.10 -2.67 -15.96
N LEU A 95 -0.45 -1.52 -15.37
CA LEU A 95 -0.70 -0.31 -16.15
C LEU A 95 0.54 0.03 -17.03
N PRO A 96 0.37 0.30 -18.35
CA PRO A 96 1.50 0.45 -19.26
C PRO A 96 2.57 1.46 -18.83
N LYS A 97 2.14 2.61 -18.26
CA LYS A 97 3.06 3.64 -17.73
C LYS A 97 3.92 3.12 -16.58
N GLN A 98 3.37 2.25 -15.73
CA GLN A 98 4.10 1.68 -14.58
C GLN A 98 5.06 0.59 -15.02
N LYS A 99 4.67 -0.20 -16.03
CA LYS A 99 5.57 -1.16 -16.68
C LYS A 99 6.81 -0.48 -17.25
N VAL A 100 6.64 0.61 -18.01
CA VAL A 100 7.76 1.38 -18.58
C VAL A 100 8.68 1.93 -17.49
N ARG A 101 8.12 2.37 -16.36
CA ARG A 101 8.89 2.92 -15.23
C ARG A 101 9.51 1.86 -14.31
N GLY A 102 9.23 0.58 -14.55
CA GLY A 102 9.75 -0.52 -13.75
C GLY A 102 9.10 -0.69 -12.38
N TYR A 103 7.91 -0.13 -12.15
CA TYR A 103 7.15 -0.24 -10.90
C TYR A 103 6.32 -1.52 -10.86
N ARG A 104 7.01 -2.66 -10.75
CA ARG A 104 6.42 -4.01 -10.76
C ARG A 104 7.07 -4.97 -9.77
N TRP A 105 7.67 -4.43 -8.72
CA TRP A 105 8.36 -5.21 -7.69
C TRP A 105 7.63 -5.05 -6.37
N GLY A 106 7.45 -6.15 -5.64
CA GLY A 106 6.79 -6.19 -4.34
C GLY A 106 7.44 -7.23 -3.45
N THR A 107 6.94 -7.39 -2.22
CA THR A 107 7.27 -8.57 -1.43
C THR A 107 6.62 -9.81 -2.06
N THR A 108 7.16 -10.99 -1.78
CA THR A 108 6.61 -12.26 -2.27
C THR A 108 5.15 -12.43 -1.84
N GLU A 109 4.81 -12.03 -0.62
CA GLU A 109 3.46 -12.09 -0.05
C GLU A 109 2.50 -11.14 -0.78
N LEU A 110 2.94 -9.90 -1.06
CA LEU A 110 2.12 -8.94 -1.80
C LEU A 110 1.87 -9.41 -3.23
N VAL A 111 2.89 -9.93 -3.91
CA VAL A 111 2.76 -10.48 -5.27
C VAL A 111 1.77 -11.65 -5.27
N GLY A 112 1.93 -12.62 -4.36
CA GLY A 112 1.00 -13.75 -4.24
C GLY A 112 -0.44 -13.33 -3.91
N ALA A 113 -0.62 -12.32 -3.05
CA ALA A 113 -1.94 -11.78 -2.73
C ALA A 113 -2.61 -11.13 -3.96
N LEU A 114 -1.87 -10.37 -4.77
CA LEU A 114 -2.37 -9.75 -5.99
C LEU A 114 -2.74 -10.79 -7.04
N GLU A 115 -1.91 -11.82 -7.23
CA GLU A 115 -2.17 -12.92 -8.15
C GLU A 115 -3.43 -13.70 -7.74
N HIS A 116 -3.57 -14.02 -6.45
CA HIS A 116 -4.75 -14.69 -5.93
C HIS A 116 -6.02 -13.85 -6.11
N ALA A 117 -5.97 -12.56 -5.75
CA ALA A 117 -7.10 -11.64 -5.92
C ALA A 117 -7.49 -11.47 -7.40
N ALA A 118 -6.50 -11.38 -8.30
CA ALA A 118 -6.75 -11.30 -9.73
C ALA A 118 -7.41 -12.58 -10.27
N ALA A 119 -6.90 -13.75 -9.89
CA ALA A 119 -7.47 -15.04 -10.29
C ALA A 119 -8.93 -15.16 -9.83
N GLU A 120 -9.22 -14.76 -8.58
CA GLU A 120 -10.57 -14.82 -8.03
C GLU A 120 -11.53 -13.84 -8.72
N LEU A 121 -11.11 -12.59 -8.91
CA LEU A 121 -11.90 -11.59 -9.65
C LEU A 121 -12.19 -12.07 -11.07
N HIS A 122 -11.18 -12.61 -11.76
CA HIS A 122 -11.31 -13.09 -13.13
C HIS A 122 -12.24 -14.30 -13.22
N ARG A 123 -12.16 -15.23 -12.28
CA ARG A 123 -13.07 -16.39 -12.20
C ARG A 123 -14.52 -15.95 -12.04
N GLN A 124 -14.78 -14.93 -11.22
CA GLN A 124 -16.13 -14.46 -10.94
C GLN A 124 -16.73 -13.58 -12.05
N THR A 125 -15.90 -12.77 -12.71
CA THR A 125 -16.38 -11.67 -13.57
C THR A 125 -15.87 -11.72 -15.00
N GLY A 126 -14.87 -12.56 -15.29
CA GLY A 126 -14.09 -12.53 -16.54
C GLY A 126 -13.23 -11.27 -16.71
N THR A 127 -13.22 -10.36 -15.72
CA THR A 127 -12.49 -9.08 -15.82
C THR A 127 -11.04 -9.26 -15.36
N ARG A 128 -10.13 -8.48 -15.95
CA ARG A 128 -8.71 -8.43 -15.56
C ARG A 128 -8.50 -7.41 -14.45
N LEU A 129 -7.75 -7.78 -13.41
CA LEU A 129 -7.27 -6.85 -12.38
C LEU A 129 -6.11 -6.01 -12.92
N TRP A 130 -6.21 -4.68 -12.85
CA TRP A 130 -5.16 -3.77 -13.26
C TRP A 130 -4.40 -3.22 -12.05
N VAL A 131 -3.09 -3.49 -12.00
CA VAL A 131 -2.21 -3.05 -10.92
C VAL A 131 -1.52 -1.74 -11.30
N GLY A 132 -1.55 -0.79 -10.37
CA GLY A 132 -0.96 0.53 -10.47
C GLY A 132 0.51 0.57 -10.07
N HIS A 133 0.85 1.48 -9.15
CA HIS A 133 2.21 1.75 -8.72
C HIS A 133 2.64 0.73 -7.64
N LEU A 134 3.68 -0.06 -7.92
CA LEU A 134 4.40 -0.89 -6.95
C LEU A 134 5.83 -0.34 -6.75
N SER A 135 6.69 -1.04 -6.04
CA SER A 135 8.09 -0.62 -5.89
C SER A 135 8.90 -0.85 -7.17
N ARG A 136 10.04 -0.15 -7.27
CA ARG A 136 11.05 -0.34 -8.31
C ARG A 136 12.16 -1.24 -7.79
N ARG A 137 12.86 -1.93 -8.68
CA ARG A 137 14.12 -2.60 -8.34
C ARG A 137 15.19 -1.55 -8.09
N GLU A 138 15.82 -1.57 -6.91
CA GLU A 138 17.05 -0.82 -6.62
C GLU A 138 18.27 -1.46 -7.30
#